data_AF-A0A7X5D125-F1
#
_entry.id   AF-A0A7X5D125-F1
#
_cell.length_a   1.000
_cell.length_b   1.000
_cell.length_c   1.000
_cell.angle_alpha   90.00
_cell.angle_beta   90.00
_cell.angle_gamma   90.00
#
_symmetry.space_group_name_H-M   'P 1'
#
loop_
_entity.id
_entity.type
_entity.pdbx_description
1 polymer ?
#
loop_
_entity_poly.entity_id
_entity_poly.type
_entity_poly.pdbx_seq_one_letter_code
_entity_poly.pdbx_strand_id
1 'polypeptide(L)'
;MKILFVALALFFGVWAWKIRIYLKWERKKKENVRPFYRWDESVHQEPEQKKRRRQAAEEFFSIKYQDEEKGLARIRADGDPAEYWCNLGICQCQEFKQTHKPCKHIYKIALEKRLINAEGGLL
;
A
#
# COMPACT_ATOMS: atom_id res chain seq x y z
N MET A 1 51.08 -0.21 -14.99
CA MET A 1 49.81 0.34 -15.54
C MET A 1 48.70 -0.70 -15.70
N LYS A 2 48.87 -1.79 -16.47
CA LYS A 2 47.80 -2.79 -16.75
C LYS A 2 47.14 -3.39 -15.49
N ILE A 3 47.94 -3.75 -14.48
CA ILE A 3 47.45 -4.34 -13.21
C ILE A 3 46.54 -3.36 -12.45
N LEU A 4 46.87 -2.07 -12.50
CA LEU A 4 46.12 -1.00 -11.84
C LEU A 4 44.75 -0.78 -12.51
N PHE A 5 44.69 -0.86 -13.84
CA PHE A 5 43.43 -0.84 -14.59
C PHE A 5 42.55 -2.05 -14.29
N VAL A 6 43.12 -3.26 -14.18
CA VAL A 6 42.36 -4.47 -13.82
C VAL A 6 41.81 -4.36 -12.40
N ALA A 7 42.62 -3.90 -11.43
CA ALA A 7 42.18 -3.70 -10.05
C ALA A 7 41.05 -2.66 -9.95
N LEU A 8 41.16 -1.54 -10.67
CA LEU A 8 40.12 -0.52 -10.73
C LEU A 8 38.83 -1.07 -11.36
N ALA A 9 38.93 -1.81 -12.47
CA ALA A 9 37.77 -2.41 -13.12
C ALA A 9 37.02 -3.38 -12.20
N LEU A 10 37.75 -4.22 -11.44
CA LEU A 10 37.15 -5.11 -10.45
C LEU A 10 36.48 -4.34 -9.30
N PHE A 11 37.14 -3.29 -8.79
CA PHE A 11 36.58 -2.44 -7.74
C PHE A 11 35.27 -1.78 -8.19
N PHE A 12 35.25 -1.13 -9.36
CA PHE A 12 34.04 -0.52 -9.91
C PHE A 12 32.96 -1.57 -10.23
N GLY A 13 33.34 -2.77 -10.69
CA GLY A 13 32.39 -3.87 -10.92
C GLY A 13 31.67 -4.31 -9.65
N VAL A 14 32.40 -4.51 -8.55
CA VAL A 14 31.83 -4.84 -7.23
C VAL A 14 30.94 -3.69 -6.72
N TRP A 15 31.39 -2.44 -6.89
CA TRP A 15 30.65 -1.27 -6.45
C TRP A 15 29.34 -1.09 -7.23
N ALA A 16 29.37 -1.25 -8.55
CA ALA A 16 28.20 -1.22 -9.42
C ALA A 16 27.20 -2.35 -9.09
N TRP A 17 27.70 -3.55 -8.76
CA TRP A 17 26.84 -4.66 -8.32
C TRP A 17 26.16 -4.36 -6.98
N LYS A 18 26.88 -3.81 -6.00
CA LYS A 18 26.29 -3.36 -4.72
C LYS A 18 25.24 -2.27 -4.92
N ILE A 19 25.50 -1.28 -5.78
CA ILE A 19 24.51 -0.25 -6.12
C ILE A 19 23.27 -0.87 -6.75
N ARG A 20 23.43 -1.78 -7.71
CA ARG A 20 22.30 -2.47 -8.34
C ARG A 20 21.44 -3.20 -7.31
N ILE A 21 22.06 -3.88 -6.34
CA ILE A 21 21.35 -4.51 -5.23
C ILE A 21 20.61 -3.45 -4.41
N TYR A 22 21.30 -2.40 -3.96
CA TYR A 22 20.69 -1.32 -3.18
C TYR A 22 19.47 -0.71 -3.89
N LEU A 23 19.59 -0.36 -5.18
CA LEU A 23 18.50 0.19 -5.98
C LEU A 23 17.33 -0.79 -6.13
N LYS A 24 17.60 -2.10 -6.23
CA LYS A 24 16.54 -3.13 -6.26
C LYS A 24 15.77 -3.19 -4.94
N TRP A 25 16.48 -3.10 -3.81
CA TRP A 25 15.87 -3.05 -2.48
C TRP A 25 15.05 -1.78 -2.26
N GLU A 26 15.59 -0.63 -2.67
CA GLU A 26 14.88 0.66 -2.57
C GLU A 26 13.59 0.66 -3.40
N ARG A 27 13.64 0.12 -4.62
CA ARG A 27 12.46 -0.02 -5.49
C ARG A 27 11.39 -0.90 -4.85
N LYS A 28 11.76 -2.08 -4.32
CA LYS A 28 10.83 -2.95 -3.60
C LYS A 28 10.24 -2.28 -2.36
N LYS A 29 11.04 -1.51 -1.62
CA LYS A 29 10.55 -0.73 -0.48
C LYS A 29 9.50 0.29 -0.93
N LYS A 30 9.75 1.00 -2.04
CA LYS A 30 8.77 1.95 -2.63
C LYS A 30 7.51 1.25 -3.14
N GLU A 31 7.62 0.08 -3.78
CA GLU A 31 6.47 -0.73 -4.21
C GLU A 31 5.62 -1.20 -3.02
N ASN A 32 6.24 -1.68 -1.95
CA ASN A 32 5.52 -2.10 -0.73
C ASN A 32 4.83 -0.94 0.01
N VAL A 33 5.19 0.30 -0.31
CA VAL A 33 4.56 1.51 0.23
C VAL A 33 3.45 2.02 -0.71
N ARG A 34 3.37 1.53 -1.95
CA ARG A 34 2.28 1.92 -2.84
C ARG A 34 0.94 1.48 -2.25
N PRO A 35 -0.07 2.37 -2.21
CA PRO A 35 -1.43 1.97 -1.90
C PRO A 35 -1.85 0.81 -2.81
N PHE A 36 -2.51 -0.19 -2.24
CA PHE A 36 -3.05 -1.32 -3.00
C PHE A 36 -2.02 -2.16 -3.76
N TYR A 37 -0.72 -2.16 -3.41
CA TYR A 37 0.32 -2.95 -4.09
C TYR A 37 0.02 -4.46 -4.24
N ARG A 38 -0.94 -4.98 -3.47
CA ARG A 38 -1.40 -6.37 -3.47
C ARG A 38 -2.45 -6.66 -4.57
N TRP A 39 -3.09 -5.65 -5.13
CA TRP A 39 -4.18 -5.81 -6.10
C TRP A 39 -3.89 -5.05 -7.37
N ASP A 40 -4.20 -5.66 -8.51
CA ASP A 40 -4.17 -4.97 -9.80
C ASP A 40 -5.27 -3.92 -9.89
N GLU A 41 -5.03 -2.89 -10.70
CA GLU A 41 -5.97 -1.79 -10.89
C GLU A 41 -7.35 -2.27 -11.38
N SER A 42 -7.40 -3.36 -12.14
CA SER A 42 -8.64 -3.97 -12.62
C SER A 42 -9.57 -4.41 -11.48
N VAL A 43 -9.02 -4.82 -10.33
CA VAL A 43 -9.82 -5.20 -9.15
C VAL A 43 -10.64 -4.00 -8.68
N HIS A 44 -10.05 -2.80 -8.65
CA HIS A 44 -10.73 -1.58 -8.20
C HIS A 44 -11.85 -1.12 -9.14
N GLN A 45 -11.88 -1.65 -10.37
CA GLN A 45 -12.90 -1.36 -11.38
C GLN A 45 -14.13 -2.27 -11.31
N GLU A 46 -14.06 -3.36 -10.53
CA GLU A 46 -15.19 -4.26 -10.31
C GLU A 46 -16.39 -3.53 -9.66
N PRO A 47 -17.64 -3.88 -10.00
CA PRO A 47 -18.82 -3.20 -9.46
C PRO A 47 -18.89 -3.19 -7.92
N GLU A 48 -18.56 -4.31 -7.28
CA GLU A 48 -18.53 -4.39 -5.82
C GLU A 48 -17.46 -3.47 -5.21
N GLN A 49 -16.30 -3.38 -5.86
CA GLN A 49 -15.19 -2.56 -5.39
C GLN A 49 -15.49 -1.05 -5.53
N LYS A 50 -16.17 -0.67 -6.61
CA LYS A 50 -16.74 0.68 -6.78
C LYS A 50 -17.77 1.00 -5.70
N LYS A 51 -18.63 0.05 -5.34
CA LYS A 51 -19.59 0.23 -4.23
C LYS A 51 -18.88 0.43 -2.88
N ARG A 52 -17.91 -0.42 -2.55
CA ARG A 52 -17.09 -0.33 -1.32
C ARG A 52 -16.35 1.00 -1.23
N ARG A 53 -15.84 1.52 -2.36
CA ARG A 53 -15.20 2.83 -2.43
C ARG A 53 -16.17 3.97 -2.14
N ARG A 54 -17.38 3.93 -2.72
CA ARG A 54 -18.43 4.94 -2.43
C ARG A 54 -18.80 4.93 -0.95
N GLN A 55 -19.03 3.75 -0.39
CA GLN A 55 -19.27 3.58 1.05
C GLN A 55 -18.13 4.15 1.89
N ALA A 56 -16.87 3.90 1.52
CA ALA A 56 -15.73 4.48 2.22
C ALA A 56 -15.68 6.02 2.15
N ALA A 57 -16.16 6.62 1.07
CA ALA A 57 -16.21 8.09 0.92
C ALA A 57 -17.37 8.71 1.69
N GLU A 58 -18.55 8.07 1.66
CA GLU A 58 -19.81 8.60 2.19
C GLU A 58 -20.03 8.28 3.67
N GLU A 59 -19.61 7.10 4.14
CA GLU A 59 -19.83 6.69 5.52
C GLU A 59 -18.83 7.36 6.48
N PHE A 60 -19.29 7.58 7.71
CA PHE A 60 -18.46 8.08 8.80
C PHE A 60 -17.66 6.94 9.44
N PHE A 61 -16.37 7.21 9.69
CA PHE A 61 -15.47 6.27 10.36
C PHE A 61 -14.70 6.98 11.46
N SER A 62 -14.54 6.30 12.59
CA SER A 62 -13.55 6.68 13.60
C SER A 62 -12.23 5.99 13.29
N ILE A 63 -11.16 6.76 13.07
CA ILE A 63 -9.85 6.25 12.68
C ILE A 63 -8.82 6.70 13.71
N LYS A 64 -8.06 5.74 14.25
CA LYS A 64 -6.94 5.97 15.17
C LYS A 64 -5.68 5.39 14.57
N TYR A 65 -4.80 6.25 14.08
CA TYR A 65 -3.51 5.82 13.52
C TYR A 65 -2.54 5.42 14.62
N GLN A 66 -1.85 4.30 14.39
CA GLN A 66 -0.69 3.90 15.18
C GLN A 66 0.62 4.18 14.46
N ASP A 67 0.60 4.07 13.14
CA ASP A 67 1.73 4.42 12.27
C ASP A 67 1.14 5.10 11.04
N GLU A 68 1.23 6.43 11.00
CA GLU A 68 0.71 7.22 9.89
C GLU A 68 1.46 6.91 8.60
N GLU A 69 2.79 6.73 8.63
CA GLU A 69 3.60 6.47 7.44
C GLU A 69 3.14 5.18 6.75
N LYS A 70 2.98 4.10 7.52
CA LYS A 70 2.52 2.79 7.01
C LYS A 70 1.01 2.70 6.82
N GLY A 71 0.26 3.71 7.25
CA GLY A 71 -1.21 3.70 7.24
C GLY A 71 -1.81 2.62 8.14
N LEU A 72 -1.12 2.23 9.22
CA LEU A 72 -1.64 1.26 10.19
C LEU A 72 -2.58 1.98 11.15
N ALA A 73 -3.86 1.61 11.10
CA ALA A 73 -4.88 2.24 11.91
C ALA A 73 -5.85 1.22 12.53
N ARG A 74 -6.46 1.62 13.63
CA ARG A 74 -7.71 1.04 14.09
C ARG A 74 -8.85 1.85 13.51
N ILE A 75 -9.79 1.16 12.88
CA ILE A 75 -10.94 1.77 12.21
C ILE A 75 -12.24 1.17 12.74
N ARG A 76 -13.21 2.03 12.96
CA ARG A 76 -14.59 1.67 13.34
C ARG A 76 -15.54 2.40 12.40
N ALA A 77 -16.41 1.68 11.72
CA ALA A 77 -17.51 2.27 10.97
C ALA A 77 -18.60 2.74 11.93
N ASP A 78 -19.32 3.81 11.59
CA ASP A 78 -20.46 4.23 12.38
C ASP A 78 -21.54 3.13 12.41
N GLY A 79 -22.07 2.84 13.60
CA GLY A 79 -22.99 1.72 13.84
C GLY A 79 -22.36 0.32 13.98
N ASP A 80 -21.04 0.16 13.76
CA ASP A 80 -20.35 -1.12 13.97
C ASP A 80 -19.71 -1.15 15.38
N PRO A 81 -20.06 -2.11 16.26
CA PRO A 81 -19.48 -2.18 17.60
C PRO A 81 -17.98 -2.56 17.60
N ALA A 82 -17.47 -3.13 16.50
CA ALA A 82 -16.11 -3.65 16.43
C ALA A 82 -15.09 -2.62 15.88
N GLU A 83 -13.95 -2.51 16.56
CA GLU A 83 -12.75 -1.89 15.99
C GLU A 83 -11.94 -2.93 15.23
N TYR A 84 -11.58 -2.62 13.99
CA TYR A 84 -10.75 -3.48 13.16
C TYR A 84 -9.36 -2.88 13.00
N TRP A 85 -8.33 -3.73 13.04
CA TRP A 85 -7.03 -3.33 12.55
C TRP A 85 -7.00 -3.40 11.04
N CYS A 86 -6.50 -2.32 10.45
CA CYS A 86 -6.46 -2.16 9.01
C CYS A 86 -5.21 -1.36 8.59
N ASN A 87 -4.65 -1.72 7.45
CA ASN A 87 -3.70 -0.89 6.73
C ASN A 87 -4.02 -0.91 5.22
N LEU A 88 -3.14 -0.38 4.38
CA LEU A 88 -3.33 -0.29 2.93
C LEU A 88 -3.31 -1.64 2.18
N GLY A 89 -3.03 -2.77 2.85
CA GLY A 89 -2.92 -4.10 2.23
C GLY A 89 -3.59 -5.25 2.99
N ILE A 90 -4.05 -5.03 4.23
CA ILE A 90 -4.72 -6.04 5.06
C ILE A 90 -5.75 -5.40 5.99
N CYS A 91 -6.86 -6.10 6.20
CA CYS A 91 -7.89 -5.73 7.18
C CYS A 91 -8.34 -6.97 7.97
N GLN A 92 -8.71 -6.78 9.23
CA GLN A 92 -9.26 -7.85 10.09
C GLN A 92 -10.77 -8.08 9.93
N CYS A 93 -11.46 -7.27 9.12
CA CYS A 93 -12.90 -7.43 8.94
C CYS A 93 -13.25 -8.75 8.23
N GLN A 94 -14.47 -9.24 8.45
CA GLN A 94 -14.93 -10.51 7.91
C GLN A 94 -14.97 -10.52 6.37
N GLU A 95 -15.38 -9.40 5.76
CA GLU A 95 -15.42 -9.25 4.30
C GLU A 95 -14.03 -9.47 3.65
N PHE A 96 -12.99 -8.92 4.27
CA PHE A 96 -11.62 -9.10 3.79
C PHE A 96 -11.16 -10.55 3.94
N LYS A 97 -11.49 -11.20 5.06
CA LYS A 97 -11.13 -12.61 5.30
C LYS A 97 -11.76 -13.57 4.29
N GLN A 98 -12.93 -13.23 3.75
CA GLN A 98 -13.64 -14.07 2.79
C GLN A 98 -13.18 -13.81 1.34
N THR A 99 -13.02 -12.53 0.97
CA THR A 99 -12.77 -12.14 -0.42
C THR A 99 -11.28 -11.98 -0.74
N HIS A 100 -10.46 -11.69 0.27
CA HIS A 100 -9.07 -11.23 0.12
C HIS A 100 -8.88 -10.03 -0.82
N LYS A 101 -9.97 -9.30 -1.09
CA LYS A 101 -10.00 -8.07 -1.89
C LYS A 101 -10.05 -6.84 -0.98
N PRO A 102 -9.78 -5.64 -1.51
CA PRO A 102 -9.92 -4.41 -0.72
C PRO A 102 -11.34 -4.30 -0.17
N CYS A 103 -11.46 -4.02 1.13
CA CYS A 103 -12.73 -3.72 1.77
C CYS A 103 -12.90 -2.20 1.93
N LYS A 104 -14.08 -1.75 2.34
CA LYS A 104 -14.36 -0.32 2.57
C LYS A 104 -13.37 0.35 3.53
N HIS A 105 -12.88 -0.36 4.53
CA HIS A 105 -11.89 0.15 5.50
C HIS A 105 -10.55 0.51 4.86
N ILE A 106 -10.06 -0.33 3.95
CA ILE A 106 -8.78 -0.10 3.24
C ILE A 106 -8.93 1.14 2.35
N TYR A 107 -10.05 1.27 1.64
CA TYR A 107 -10.34 2.47 0.85
C TYR A 107 -10.46 3.73 1.70
N LYS A 108 -11.07 3.65 2.89
CA LYS A 108 -11.17 4.81 3.78
C LYS A 108 -9.79 5.31 4.19
N ILE A 109 -8.90 4.40 4.60
CA ILE A 109 -7.52 4.76 4.95
C ILE A 109 -6.80 5.38 3.74
N ALA A 110 -6.99 4.84 2.54
CA ALA A 110 -6.38 5.38 1.33
C ALA A 110 -6.90 6.79 0.98
N LEU A 111 -8.20 7.05 1.17
CA LEU A 111 -8.81 8.38 0.98
C LEU A 111 -8.28 9.40 1.98
N GLU A 112 -8.23 9.06 3.28
CA GLU A 112 -7.70 9.96 4.33
C GLU A 112 -6.23 10.31 4.09
N LYS A 113 -5.45 9.33 3.61
CA LYS A 113 -4.04 9.54 3.24
C LYS A 113 -3.87 10.24 1.89
N ARG A 114 -4.96 10.61 1.19
CA ARG A 114 -4.96 11.25 -0.14
C ARG A 114 -4.19 10.46 -1.19
N LEU A 115 -4.25 9.14 -1.10
CA LEU A 115 -3.59 8.22 -2.04
C LEU A 115 -4.45 7.91 -3.26
N ILE A 116 -5.76 8.08 -3.11
CA ILE A 116 -6.76 7.95 -4.18
C ILE A 116 -7.75 9.11 -4.09
N ASN A 117 -8.35 9.46 -5.21
CA ASN A 117 -9.52 10.31 -5.23
C ASN A 117 -10.81 9.50 -4.95
N ALA A 118 -11.93 10.19 -4.70
CA ALA A 118 -13.22 9.55 -4.48
C ALA A 118 -13.66 8.68 -5.69
N GLU A 119 -13.22 9.05 -6.89
CA GLU A 119 -13.47 8.34 -8.16
C GLU A 119 -12.58 7.12 -8.40
N GLY A 120 -11.59 6.86 -7.54
CA GLY A 120 -10.72 5.69 -7.54
C GLY A 120 -9.44 5.80 -8.36
N GLY A 121 -9.15 6.97 -8.94
CA GLY A 121 -7.84 7.24 -9.53
C GLY A 121 -6.78 7.46 -8.45
N LEU A 122 -5.60 6.86 -8.64
CA LEU A 122 -4.40 7.17 -7.85
C LEU A 122 -4.03 8.64 -8.04
N LEU A 123 -3.71 9.33 -6.94
CA LEU A 123 -3.26 10.73 -6.93
C LEU A 123 -1.74 10.84 -7.04
#